data_AF-A0A815K0F2-F1
#
_entry.id   AF-A0A815K0F2-F1
#
_cell.length_a   1.000
_cell.length_b   1.000
_cell.length_c   1.000
_cell.angle_alpha   90.00
_cell.angle_beta   90.00
_cell.angle_gamma   90.00
#
_symmetry.space_group_name_H-M   'P 1'
#
loop_
_entity.id
_entity.type
_entity.pdbx_description
1 polymer ?
#
loop_
_entity_poly.entity_id
_entity_poly.type
_entity_poly.pdbx_seq_one_letter_code
_entity_poly.pdbx_strand_id
1 'polypeptide(L)'
;MKNNNYKSHWASEVKLNRYFISYDYNSLENGGIYNIIVNSINRLKDGLLMLNLFDSESSDADTNYRERITTRFYLIFYLISIFIIIFYTIALNIIVYESISNPTENEYNNLMMFYSKSLYCPCRKISIEYTSFLKIETKFHSICSSDFISKKWLKYLFLDKQWIGYDRRDIRVRGSAYFSFLLSLCKISEITIDNSINQFLNDIFINTQLITKSELEIQIDLVILQFRNITLEKFSESFKLLRDIVNGNAFISSYSLNWYWWKDLKDTFVTFPIKSVLTKDQCSCATRSDCIDSGGIYDGLSNKQRFAIPGWNIGCSVVETLLSSTLECLYNQTCIDLLIFYLTSELTTFPYRINMSALNFSDESHFKRDTFIRNISDELFVEEWKSMTFYSSFYKQCAPIYCSYETKKNDYIIYTISKVLGLCGGLTIALQFIIPLIIKIIFEIRNKYRRNTITPDE
;
A
#
# COMPACT_ATOMS: atom_id res chain seq x y z
N MET A 1 -38.46 -11.02 67.37
CA MET A 1 -39.38 -10.25 66.50
C MET A 1 -39.29 -10.82 65.08
N LYS A 2 -40.44 -11.31 64.55
CA LYS A 2 -40.76 -11.70 63.15
C LYS A 2 -39.71 -12.58 62.43
N ASN A 3 -39.80 -13.91 62.38
CA ASN A 3 -40.83 -14.80 61.79
C ASN A 3 -41.19 -14.47 60.33
N ASN A 4 -40.68 -15.28 59.39
CA ASN A 4 -41.41 -15.68 58.18
C ASN A 4 -40.80 -16.95 57.59
N ASN A 5 -41.59 -18.02 57.68
CA ASN A 5 -41.40 -19.34 57.07
C ASN A 5 -41.71 -19.28 55.56
N TYR A 6 -40.83 -19.84 54.73
CA TYR A 6 -41.21 -20.48 53.47
C TYR A 6 -40.48 -21.81 53.37
N LYS A 7 -41.19 -22.90 53.69
CA LYS A 7 -40.80 -24.29 53.41
C LYS A 7 -41.09 -24.56 51.93
N SER A 8 -40.08 -24.80 51.11
CA SER A 8 -40.22 -25.44 49.80
C SER A 8 -39.99 -26.94 49.95
N HIS A 9 -41.09 -27.68 50.00
CA HIS A 9 -41.16 -29.14 49.85
C HIS A 9 -40.98 -29.49 48.38
N TRP A 10 -39.82 -30.00 47.95
CA TRP A 10 -39.66 -30.86 46.75
C TRP A 10 -38.34 -31.63 46.87
N ALA A 11 -38.37 -32.72 47.63
CA ALA A 11 -37.41 -33.81 47.48
C ALA A 11 -38.21 -35.01 46.96
N SER A 12 -38.19 -35.23 45.66
CA SER A 12 -38.73 -36.46 45.07
C SER A 12 -37.73 -37.59 45.36
N GLU A 13 -38.05 -38.36 46.39
CA GLU A 13 -37.44 -39.67 46.65
C GLU A 13 -37.63 -40.57 45.43
N VAL A 14 -36.54 -40.91 44.75
CA VAL A 14 -36.50 -42.07 43.85
C VAL A 14 -36.56 -43.31 44.74
N LYS A 15 -37.75 -43.90 44.91
CA LYS A 15 -37.90 -45.23 45.51
C LYS A 15 -37.32 -46.29 44.58
N LEU A 16 -36.04 -46.57 44.74
CA LEU A 16 -35.41 -47.80 44.25
C LEU A 16 -35.92 -48.97 45.10
N ASN A 17 -36.82 -49.78 44.54
CA ASN A 17 -37.22 -51.05 45.13
C ASN A 17 -35.99 -51.95 45.31
N ARG A 18 -35.59 -52.20 46.56
CA ARG A 18 -34.63 -53.25 46.92
C ARG A 18 -35.28 -54.61 46.66
N TYR A 19 -34.95 -55.23 45.53
CA TYR A 19 -35.06 -56.68 45.39
C TYR A 19 -33.73 -57.30 45.80
N PHE A 20 -33.73 -57.97 46.97
CA PHE A 20 -32.63 -58.81 47.44
C PHE A 20 -32.39 -59.96 46.45
N ILE A 21 -31.12 -60.19 46.10
CA ILE A 21 -30.67 -61.31 45.28
C ILE A 21 -30.22 -62.44 46.23
N SER A 22 -30.86 -63.61 46.16
CA SER A 22 -30.25 -64.87 46.59
C SER A 22 -29.56 -65.50 45.39
N TYR A 23 -28.24 -65.66 45.46
CA TYR A 23 -27.48 -66.38 44.44
C TYR A 23 -27.61 -67.90 44.69
N ASP A 24 -28.08 -68.63 43.69
CA ASP A 24 -27.92 -70.08 43.64
C ASP A 24 -26.75 -70.40 42.70
N TYR A 25 -25.75 -71.09 43.25
CA TYR A 25 -24.40 -71.21 42.70
C TYR A 25 -24.23 -72.57 42.02
N ASN A 26 -25.14 -72.97 41.13
CA ASN A 26 -25.01 -74.25 40.42
C ASN A 26 -25.76 -74.25 39.07
N SER A 27 -25.13 -73.68 38.03
CA SER A 27 -25.50 -73.91 36.62
C SER A 27 -24.40 -73.34 35.71
N LEU A 28 -23.25 -74.01 35.68
CA LEU A 28 -22.17 -73.74 34.73
C LEU A 28 -21.92 -75.01 33.94
N GLU A 29 -22.81 -75.29 32.99
CA GLU A 29 -22.46 -76.07 31.81
C GLU A 29 -23.45 -75.73 30.66
N ASN A 30 -22.89 -75.12 29.62
CA ASN A 30 -23.48 -74.76 28.32
C ASN A 30 -24.58 -73.67 28.30
N GLY A 31 -24.15 -72.39 28.22
CA GLY A 31 -25.02 -71.26 27.80
C GLY A 31 -25.01 -69.99 28.68
N GLY A 32 -24.13 -69.92 29.69
CA GLY A 32 -24.22 -68.94 30.79
C GLY A 32 -24.24 -67.45 30.39
N ILE A 33 -23.32 -66.98 29.55
CA ILE A 33 -23.23 -65.53 29.22
C ILE A 33 -24.36 -65.11 28.27
N TYR A 34 -24.70 -65.95 27.30
CA TYR A 34 -25.77 -65.66 26.35
C TYR A 34 -27.13 -65.57 27.05
N ASN A 35 -27.44 -66.49 27.95
CA ASN A 35 -28.69 -66.47 28.71
C ASN A 35 -28.76 -65.30 29.70
N ILE A 36 -27.63 -64.88 30.29
CA ILE A 36 -27.57 -63.68 31.14
C ILE A 36 -27.85 -62.40 30.32
N ILE A 37 -27.25 -62.28 29.13
CA ILE A 37 -27.48 -61.14 28.23
C ILE A 37 -28.93 -61.12 27.75
N VAL A 38 -29.46 -62.26 27.30
CA VAL A 38 -30.85 -62.37 26.82
C VAL A 38 -31.85 -62.05 27.94
N ASN A 39 -31.65 -62.56 29.15
CA ASN A 39 -32.53 -62.23 30.28
C ASN A 39 -32.43 -60.77 30.70
N SER A 40 -31.25 -60.16 30.62
CA SER A 40 -31.06 -58.73 30.91
C SER A 40 -31.75 -57.86 29.85
N ILE A 41 -31.64 -58.22 28.57
CA ILE A 41 -32.33 -57.55 27.46
C ILE A 41 -33.85 -57.68 27.60
N ASN A 42 -34.35 -58.87 27.95
CA ASN A 42 -35.78 -59.09 28.14
C ASN A 42 -36.31 -58.28 29.34
N ARG A 43 -35.58 -58.22 30.45
CA ARG A 43 -35.95 -57.37 31.61
C ARG A 43 -35.94 -55.89 31.27
N LEU A 44 -34.97 -55.42 30.49
CA LEU A 44 -34.92 -54.04 29.99
C LEU A 44 -36.09 -53.74 29.06
N LYS A 45 -36.40 -54.67 28.16
CA LYS A 45 -37.54 -54.58 27.23
C LYS A 45 -38.86 -54.50 27.99
N ASP A 46 -39.06 -55.37 28.98
CA ASP A 46 -40.28 -55.39 29.80
C ASP A 46 -40.39 -54.12 30.66
N GLY A 47 -39.26 -53.65 31.22
CA GLY A 47 -39.19 -52.38 31.94
C GLY A 47 -39.52 -51.17 31.07
N LEU A 48 -39.02 -51.12 29.83
CA LEU A 48 -39.34 -50.08 28.85
C LEU A 48 -40.79 -50.15 28.34
N LEU A 49 -41.35 -51.35 28.25
CA LEU A 49 -42.74 -51.54 27.83
C LEU A 49 -43.75 -51.11 28.90
N MET A 50 -43.38 -51.21 30.18
CA MET A 50 -44.19 -50.82 31.35
C MET A 50 -43.94 -49.39 31.83
N LEU A 51 -42.94 -48.68 31.29
CA LEU A 51 -42.60 -47.32 31.68
C LEU A 51 -43.73 -46.34 31.34
N ASN A 52 -44.15 -45.56 32.34
CA ASN A 52 -45.06 -44.44 32.19
C ASN A 52 -44.46 -43.18 32.86
N LEU A 53 -43.95 -42.25 32.06
CA LEU A 53 -43.38 -40.99 32.55
C LEU A 53 -44.43 -39.91 32.81
N PHE A 54 -45.67 -40.13 32.38
CA PHE A 54 -46.80 -39.19 32.49
C PHE A 54 -47.92 -39.77 33.36
N ASP A 55 -47.57 -40.60 34.34
CA ASP A 55 -48.53 -41.28 35.23
C ASP A 55 -49.34 -40.27 36.05
N SER A 56 -50.68 -40.33 35.92
CA SER A 56 -51.62 -39.49 36.66
C SER A 56 -52.32 -40.20 37.83
N GLU A 57 -51.86 -41.40 38.22
CA GLU A 57 -52.49 -42.27 39.24
C GLU A 57 -53.95 -42.67 38.91
N SER A 58 -54.34 -42.57 37.63
CA SER A 58 -55.70 -42.92 37.19
C SER A 58 -55.94 -44.43 37.21
N SER A 59 -57.10 -44.86 37.72
CA SER A 59 -57.52 -46.27 37.68
C SER A 59 -58.12 -46.69 36.32
N ASP A 60 -58.16 -45.78 35.34
CA ASP A 60 -58.77 -46.00 34.03
C ASP A 60 -57.76 -46.64 33.06
N ALA A 61 -58.19 -47.71 32.39
CA ALA A 61 -57.35 -48.47 31.47
C ALA A 61 -57.05 -47.70 30.17
N ASP A 62 -57.97 -46.85 29.68
CA ASP A 62 -57.75 -46.04 28.46
C ASP A 62 -56.77 -44.90 28.74
N THR A 63 -56.89 -44.25 29.90
CA THR A 63 -55.97 -43.19 30.35
C THR A 63 -54.54 -43.73 30.51
N ASN A 64 -54.35 -44.85 31.21
CA ASN A 64 -53.06 -45.51 31.34
C ASN A 64 -52.45 -45.94 30.00
N TYR A 65 -53.28 -46.37 29.04
CA TYR A 65 -52.83 -46.72 27.69
C TYR A 65 -52.30 -45.50 26.92
N ARG A 66 -52.99 -44.35 27.02
CA ARG A 66 -52.58 -43.09 26.38
C ARG A 66 -51.30 -42.50 26.98
N GLU A 67 -51.13 -42.58 28.28
CA GLU A 67 -49.93 -42.10 28.97
C GLU A 67 -48.69 -42.94 28.61
N ARG A 68 -48.84 -44.27 28.49
CA ARG A 68 -47.77 -45.15 27.98
C ARG A 68 -47.41 -44.84 26.52
N ILE A 69 -48.39 -44.52 25.67
CA ILE A 69 -48.12 -44.06 24.29
C ILE A 69 -47.37 -42.72 24.31
N THR A 70 -47.81 -41.78 25.14
CA THR A 70 -47.17 -40.46 25.31
C THR A 70 -45.71 -40.61 25.75
N THR A 71 -45.46 -41.52 26.68
CA THR A 71 -44.10 -41.89 27.13
C THR A 71 -43.23 -42.42 25.99
N ARG A 72 -43.77 -43.29 25.13
CA ARG A 72 -43.04 -43.82 23.97
C ARG A 72 -42.70 -42.75 22.94
N PHE A 73 -43.66 -41.88 22.60
CA PHE A 73 -43.42 -40.75 21.70
C PHE A 73 -42.38 -39.78 22.28
N TYR A 74 -42.48 -39.46 23.57
CA TYR A 74 -41.48 -38.65 24.27
C TYR A 74 -40.07 -39.22 24.13
N LEU A 75 -39.88 -40.51 24.40
CA LEU A 75 -38.56 -41.15 24.30
C LEU A 75 -38.01 -41.16 22.87
N ILE A 76 -38.86 -41.41 21.86
CA ILE A 76 -38.43 -41.39 20.45
C ILE A 76 -37.98 -39.98 20.03
N PHE A 77 -38.78 -38.96 20.32
CA PHE A 77 -38.44 -37.57 19.98
C PHE A 77 -37.21 -37.08 20.75
N TYR A 78 -37.05 -37.49 22.01
CA TYR A 78 -35.88 -37.18 22.81
C TYR A 78 -34.60 -37.78 22.22
N LEU A 79 -34.61 -39.06 21.84
CA LEU A 79 -33.46 -39.74 21.22
C LEU A 79 -33.09 -39.14 19.85
N ILE A 80 -34.09 -38.84 19.00
CA ILE A 80 -33.85 -38.18 17.70
C ILE A 80 -33.24 -36.79 17.90
N SER A 81 -33.75 -36.02 18.86
CA SER A 81 -33.25 -34.67 19.14
C SER A 81 -31.81 -34.70 19.65
N ILE A 82 -31.47 -35.63 20.56
CA ILE A 82 -30.08 -35.84 21.01
C ILE A 82 -29.18 -36.21 19.84
N PHE A 83 -29.61 -37.12 18.97
CA PHE A 83 -28.84 -37.54 17.81
C PHE A 83 -28.52 -36.37 16.86
N ILE A 84 -29.52 -35.52 16.58
CA ILE A 84 -29.35 -34.32 15.75
C ILE A 84 -28.36 -33.33 16.39
N ILE A 85 -28.47 -33.09 17.70
CA ILE A 85 -27.59 -32.17 18.44
C ILE A 85 -26.14 -32.69 18.41
N ILE A 86 -25.91 -33.98 18.63
CA ILE A 86 -24.58 -34.59 18.58
C ILE A 86 -23.99 -34.46 17.16
N PHE A 87 -24.76 -34.81 16.14
CA PHE A 87 -24.28 -34.72 14.76
C PHE A 87 -23.93 -33.27 14.36
N TYR A 88 -24.80 -32.32 14.71
CA TYR A 88 -24.57 -30.90 14.43
C TYR A 88 -23.35 -30.34 15.16
N THR A 89 -23.14 -30.72 16.43
CA THR A 89 -21.99 -30.25 17.22
C THR A 89 -20.66 -30.82 16.73
N ILE A 90 -20.64 -32.05 16.22
CA ILE A 90 -19.45 -32.65 15.59
C ILE A 90 -19.10 -31.95 14.27
N ALA A 91 -20.09 -31.51 13.50
CA ALA A 91 -19.86 -30.86 12.21
C ALA A 91 -19.26 -29.44 12.33
N LEU A 92 -19.33 -28.80 13.50
CA LEU A 92 -18.79 -27.47 13.73
C LEU A 92 -17.31 -27.51 14.13
N ASN A 93 -16.44 -27.01 13.24
CA ASN A 93 -15.04 -26.78 13.57
C ASN A 93 -14.91 -25.58 14.52
N ILE A 94 -14.12 -25.72 15.59
CA ILE A 94 -13.80 -24.62 16.49
C ILE A 94 -12.51 -23.94 15.99
N ILE A 95 -12.59 -22.64 15.75
CA ILE A 95 -11.42 -21.80 15.44
C ILE A 95 -10.81 -21.37 16.78
N VAL A 96 -9.50 -21.56 16.91
CA VAL A 96 -8.71 -21.15 18.07
C VAL A 96 -7.58 -20.25 17.58
N TYR A 97 -7.24 -19.24 18.38
CA TYR A 97 -6.08 -18.39 18.13
C TYR A 97 -4.89 -18.93 18.91
N GLU A 98 -3.85 -19.34 18.20
CA GLU A 98 -2.54 -19.64 18.78
C GLU A 98 -1.65 -18.41 18.69
N SER A 99 -0.72 -18.26 19.62
CA SER A 99 0.19 -17.11 19.63
C SER A 99 1.62 -17.49 19.99
N ILE A 100 2.58 -16.82 19.34
CA ILE A 100 4.00 -16.89 19.65
C ILE A 100 4.50 -15.49 20.04
N SER A 101 5.26 -15.40 21.13
CA SER A 101 5.82 -14.14 21.63
C SER A 101 7.18 -13.84 20.99
N ASN A 102 7.43 -12.58 20.60
CA ASN A 102 8.68 -12.09 20.02
C ASN A 102 9.27 -13.01 18.94
N PRO A 103 8.52 -13.29 17.86
CA PRO A 103 9.01 -14.20 16.82
C PRO A 103 10.25 -13.64 16.12
N THR A 104 11.09 -14.54 15.65
CA THR A 104 12.19 -14.25 14.72
C THR A 104 11.67 -14.09 13.30
N GLU A 105 12.44 -13.45 12.42
CA GLU A 105 12.08 -13.25 11.01
C GLU A 105 11.79 -14.59 10.31
N ASN A 106 12.56 -15.64 10.61
CA ASN A 106 12.34 -16.98 10.07
C ASN A 106 11.04 -17.62 10.59
N GLU A 107 10.72 -17.46 11.88
CA GLU A 107 9.47 -17.96 12.44
C GLU A 107 8.26 -17.25 11.83
N TYR A 108 8.34 -15.93 11.66
CA TYR A 108 7.31 -15.18 10.94
C TYR A 108 7.14 -15.67 9.50
N ASN A 109 8.23 -15.84 8.76
CA ASN A 109 8.18 -16.32 7.37
C ASN A 109 7.53 -17.71 7.28
N ASN A 110 7.87 -18.62 8.21
CA ASN A 110 7.25 -19.93 8.29
C ASN A 110 5.75 -19.83 8.58
N LEU A 111 5.34 -19.02 9.55
CA LEU A 111 3.92 -18.82 9.86
C LEU A 111 3.16 -18.20 8.69
N MET A 112 3.77 -17.27 7.98
CA MET A 112 3.17 -16.62 6.81
C MET A 112 2.90 -17.63 5.68
N MET A 113 3.75 -18.64 5.50
CA MET A 113 3.52 -19.69 4.49
C MET A 113 2.26 -20.51 4.74
N PHE A 114 1.94 -20.79 6.01
CA PHE A 114 0.81 -21.66 6.38
C PHE A 114 -0.47 -20.89 6.74
N TYR A 115 -0.33 -19.68 7.28
CA TYR A 115 -1.42 -18.93 7.92
C TYR A 115 -1.58 -17.50 7.38
N SER A 116 -1.11 -17.21 6.16
CA SER A 116 -1.11 -15.86 5.55
C SER A 116 -2.41 -15.06 5.71
N LYS A 117 -3.57 -15.71 5.69
CA LYS A 117 -4.88 -15.03 5.76
C LYS A 117 -5.29 -14.57 7.16
N SER A 118 -4.79 -15.23 8.20
CA SER A 118 -5.21 -15.00 9.60
C SER A 118 -4.05 -14.60 10.51
N LEU A 119 -2.82 -14.55 9.99
CA LEU A 119 -1.65 -14.14 10.73
C LEU A 119 -1.72 -12.64 11.07
N TYR A 120 -1.64 -12.33 12.36
CA TYR A 120 -1.65 -10.98 12.88
C TYR A 120 -0.47 -10.78 13.83
N CYS A 121 0.39 -9.82 13.50
CA CYS A 121 1.64 -9.56 14.23
C CYS A 121 1.79 -8.07 14.54
N PRO A 122 1.37 -7.57 15.72
CA PRO A 122 1.50 -6.15 16.06
C PRO A 122 2.97 -5.75 16.23
N CYS A 123 3.35 -4.62 15.64
CA CYS A 123 4.68 -4.04 15.81
C CYS A 123 4.83 -3.42 17.21
N ARG A 124 6.01 -3.54 17.80
CA ARG A 124 6.36 -2.81 19.03
C ARG A 124 6.57 -1.33 18.75
N LYS A 125 7.21 -1.00 17.63
CA LYS A 125 7.43 0.37 17.16
C LYS A 125 6.57 0.61 15.92
N ILE A 126 5.58 1.49 16.06
CA ILE A 126 4.62 1.79 15.00
C ILE A 126 5.08 2.90 14.04
N SER A 127 6.13 3.64 14.41
CA SER A 127 6.66 4.79 13.69
C SER A 127 8.14 4.53 13.46
N ILE A 128 8.54 4.33 12.21
CA ILE A 128 9.87 3.89 11.81
C ILE A 128 10.40 4.88 10.77
N GLU A 129 11.55 5.51 11.03
CA GLU A 129 12.18 6.41 10.06
C GLU A 129 12.62 5.65 8.81
N TYR A 130 12.37 6.21 7.62
CA TYR A 130 12.75 5.57 6.36
C TYR A 130 14.24 5.27 6.28
N THR A 131 15.10 6.15 6.81
CA THR A 131 16.57 5.98 6.84
C THR A 131 17.03 4.65 7.44
N SER A 132 16.22 4.04 8.31
CA SER A 132 16.56 2.77 8.96
C SER A 132 16.44 1.55 8.04
N PHE A 133 15.70 1.64 6.94
CA PHE A 133 15.45 0.49 6.04
C PHE A 133 15.39 0.85 4.55
N LEU A 134 15.55 2.11 4.17
CA LEU A 134 15.48 2.59 2.79
C LEU A 134 16.74 3.37 2.44
N LYS A 135 17.28 3.13 1.25
CA LYS A 135 18.35 3.91 0.65
C LYS A 135 17.93 4.39 -0.73
N ILE A 136 18.19 5.65 -1.04
CA ILE A 136 17.95 6.26 -2.35
C ILE A 136 19.26 6.84 -2.86
N GLU A 137 19.60 6.55 -4.12
CA GLU A 137 20.74 7.10 -4.83
C GLU A 137 20.25 7.67 -6.17
N THR A 138 20.90 8.74 -6.62
CA THR A 138 20.61 9.37 -7.91
C THR A 138 21.85 9.43 -8.78
N LYS A 139 21.63 9.34 -10.09
CA LYS A 139 22.65 9.58 -11.10
C LYS A 139 22.26 10.83 -11.88
N PHE A 140 23.12 11.85 -11.84
CA PHE A 140 22.90 13.08 -12.58
C PHE A 140 23.42 12.97 -14.03
N HIS A 141 22.86 13.82 -14.88
CA HIS A 141 23.23 13.95 -16.28
C HIS A 141 24.71 14.29 -16.41
N SER A 142 25.39 13.66 -17.38
CA SER A 142 26.83 13.80 -17.65
C SER A 142 27.32 15.25 -17.80
N ILE A 143 26.47 16.18 -18.26
CA ILE A 143 26.80 17.60 -18.38
C ILE A 143 27.20 18.21 -17.03
N CYS A 144 26.57 17.77 -15.94
CA CYS A 144 26.79 18.26 -14.57
C CYS A 144 28.10 17.77 -13.95
N SER A 145 28.83 16.88 -14.61
CA SER A 145 30.19 16.45 -14.22
C SER A 145 31.23 16.64 -15.33
N SER A 146 30.83 17.29 -16.44
CA SER A 146 31.68 17.45 -17.62
C SER A 146 32.61 18.66 -17.57
N ASP A 147 33.58 18.69 -18.48
CA ASP A 147 34.46 19.84 -18.65
C ASP A 147 33.72 21.12 -19.07
N PHE A 148 32.52 21.03 -19.66
CA PHE A 148 31.74 22.17 -20.15
C PHE A 148 31.16 23.05 -19.03
N ILE A 149 31.22 22.63 -17.79
CA ILE A 149 30.87 23.45 -16.63
C ILE A 149 32.10 23.73 -15.74
N SER A 150 33.29 23.33 -16.20
CA SER A 150 34.53 23.51 -15.45
C SER A 150 34.94 24.98 -15.40
N LYS A 151 35.66 25.36 -14.33
CA LYS A 151 36.27 26.69 -14.22
C LYS A 151 37.19 27.02 -15.40
N LYS A 152 37.83 25.99 -16.01
CA LYS A 152 38.72 26.15 -17.16
C LYS A 152 37.93 26.60 -18.40
N TRP A 153 36.82 25.92 -18.69
CA TRP A 153 35.94 26.27 -19.82
C TRP A 153 35.31 27.65 -19.64
N LEU A 154 34.79 27.96 -18.45
CA LEU A 154 34.19 29.27 -18.17
C LEU A 154 35.18 30.42 -18.36
N LYS A 155 36.43 30.25 -17.92
CA LYS A 155 37.50 31.22 -18.15
C LYS A 155 37.86 31.35 -19.62
N TYR A 156 37.88 30.24 -20.35
CA TYR A 156 38.17 30.23 -21.79
C TYR A 156 37.13 31.03 -22.59
N LEU A 157 35.86 30.98 -22.19
CA LEU A 157 34.77 31.73 -22.82
C LEU A 157 34.69 33.20 -22.39
N PHE A 158 35.42 33.63 -21.37
CA PHE A 158 35.34 34.99 -20.87
C PHE A 158 36.25 35.93 -21.66
N LEU A 159 35.67 36.70 -22.58
CA LEU A 159 36.38 37.72 -23.37
C LEU A 159 36.29 39.09 -22.69
N ASP A 160 37.38 39.52 -22.05
CA ASP A 160 37.37 40.71 -21.18
C ASP A 160 37.34 42.07 -21.94
N LYS A 161 37.39 42.10 -23.28
CA LYS A 161 37.73 43.34 -24.02
C LYS A 161 37.00 43.67 -25.34
N GLN A 162 36.02 42.90 -25.81
CA GLN A 162 35.41 43.18 -27.14
C GLN A 162 33.89 42.99 -27.18
N TRP A 163 33.15 43.64 -26.29
CA TRP A 163 31.69 43.65 -26.35
C TRP A 163 31.12 44.52 -27.49
N ILE A 164 31.93 45.45 -28.00
CA ILE A 164 31.50 46.47 -28.97
C ILE A 164 31.66 45.89 -30.39
N GLY A 165 30.53 45.64 -31.06
CA GLY A 165 30.50 45.25 -32.48
C GLY A 165 30.08 43.81 -32.76
N TYR A 166 29.89 42.95 -31.76
CA TYR A 166 29.35 41.61 -31.99
C TYR A 166 27.84 41.56 -31.83
N ASP A 167 27.19 40.70 -32.62
CA ASP A 167 25.76 40.46 -32.49
C ASP A 167 25.44 39.81 -31.14
N ARG A 168 24.30 40.19 -30.54
CA ARG A 168 23.82 39.65 -29.25
C ARG A 168 23.62 38.13 -29.26
N ARG A 169 23.46 37.52 -30.43
CA ARG A 169 23.32 36.07 -30.67
C ARG A 169 24.66 35.36 -30.79
N ASP A 170 25.78 36.08 -30.69
CA ASP A 170 27.13 35.52 -30.77
C ASP A 170 27.59 34.89 -29.46
N ILE A 171 27.88 33.59 -29.49
CA ILE A 171 28.30 32.82 -28.32
C ILE A 171 29.65 33.28 -27.77
N ARG A 172 30.53 33.88 -28.56
CA ARG A 172 31.87 34.28 -28.10
C ARG A 172 31.79 35.36 -27.03
N VAL A 173 30.72 36.14 -27.07
CA VAL A 173 30.48 37.27 -26.18
C VAL A 173 29.72 36.83 -24.94
N ARG A 174 28.74 35.93 -25.09
CA ARG A 174 27.78 35.58 -24.03
C ARG A 174 27.95 34.16 -23.46
N GLY A 175 28.78 33.35 -24.10
CA GLY A 175 29.08 31.95 -23.80
C GLY A 175 29.34 31.69 -22.32
N SER A 176 30.24 32.46 -21.72
CA SER A 176 30.67 32.26 -20.34
C SER A 176 29.50 32.29 -19.36
N ALA A 177 28.50 33.15 -19.57
CA ALA A 177 27.35 33.21 -18.69
C ALA A 177 26.35 32.08 -18.90
N TYR A 178 26.16 31.61 -20.13
CA TYR A 178 25.27 30.48 -20.38
C TYR A 178 25.79 29.23 -19.66
N PHE A 179 27.09 28.93 -19.80
CA PHE A 179 27.70 27.80 -19.11
C PHE A 179 27.85 28.04 -17.60
N SER A 180 28.00 29.29 -17.14
CA SER A 180 27.97 29.62 -15.71
C SER A 180 26.58 29.38 -15.10
N PHE A 181 25.52 29.70 -15.85
CA PHE A 181 24.16 29.43 -15.43
C PHE A 181 23.85 27.93 -15.45
N LEU A 182 24.32 27.19 -16.47
CA LEU A 182 24.23 25.73 -16.52
C LEU A 182 24.92 25.06 -15.31
N LEU A 183 26.14 25.51 -14.97
CA LEU A 183 26.84 25.08 -13.75
C LEU A 183 26.00 25.34 -12.49
N SER A 184 25.36 26.51 -12.43
CA SER A 184 24.53 26.90 -11.27
C SER A 184 23.27 26.04 -11.18
N LEU A 185 22.61 25.76 -12.30
CA LEU A 185 21.46 24.86 -12.35
C LEU A 185 21.83 23.45 -11.91
N CYS A 186 22.91 22.86 -12.45
CA CYS A 186 23.40 21.54 -12.02
C CYS A 186 23.59 21.48 -10.49
N LYS A 187 24.26 22.48 -9.91
CA LYS A 187 24.50 22.54 -8.46
C LYS A 187 23.22 22.70 -7.65
N ILE A 188 22.32 23.58 -8.08
CA ILE A 188 21.04 23.78 -7.40
C ILE A 188 20.22 22.50 -7.48
N SER A 189 20.26 21.79 -8.61
CA SER A 189 19.58 20.51 -8.76
C SER A 189 20.13 19.45 -7.82
N GLU A 190 21.45 19.26 -7.77
CA GLU A 190 22.11 18.36 -6.81
C GLU A 190 21.70 18.67 -5.37
N ILE A 191 21.84 19.92 -4.95
CA ILE A 191 21.48 20.37 -3.60
C ILE A 191 19.99 20.16 -3.32
N THR A 192 19.12 20.44 -4.28
CA THR A 192 17.67 20.26 -4.12
C THR A 192 17.34 18.80 -3.91
N ILE A 193 17.87 17.91 -4.75
CA ILE A 193 17.67 16.47 -4.65
C ILE A 193 18.22 15.93 -3.32
N ASP A 194 19.45 16.27 -2.97
CA ASP A 194 20.09 15.79 -1.74
C ASP A 194 19.31 16.23 -0.49
N ASN A 195 18.90 17.50 -0.44
CA ASN A 195 18.09 18.01 0.67
C ASN A 195 16.72 17.33 0.72
N SER A 196 16.06 17.14 -0.42
CA SER A 196 14.76 16.48 -0.52
C SER A 196 14.86 15.00 -0.10
N ILE A 197 15.88 14.26 -0.52
CA ILE A 197 16.13 12.89 -0.11
C ILE A 197 16.40 12.83 1.40
N ASN A 198 17.26 13.70 1.92
CA ASN A 198 17.58 13.71 3.35
C ASN A 198 16.35 14.03 4.20
N GLN A 199 15.50 14.97 3.76
CA GLN A 199 14.24 15.27 4.43
C GLN A 199 13.30 14.05 4.39
N PHE A 200 13.10 13.46 3.22
CA PHE A 200 12.24 12.29 3.03
C PHE A 200 12.70 11.08 3.86
N LEU A 201 14.00 10.80 3.91
CA LEU A 201 14.53 9.67 4.67
C LEU A 201 14.40 9.85 6.19
N ASN A 202 14.34 11.10 6.66
CA ASN A 202 14.09 11.42 8.06
C ASN A 202 12.58 11.43 8.42
N ASP A 203 11.69 11.33 7.42
CA ASP A 203 10.27 11.15 7.67
C ASP A 203 9.95 9.74 8.19
N ILE A 204 8.72 9.59 8.68
CA ILE A 204 8.28 8.40 9.41
C ILE A 204 7.35 7.56 8.53
N PHE A 205 7.68 6.27 8.41
CA PHE A 205 6.76 5.23 7.99
C PHE A 205 5.91 4.75 9.17
N ILE A 206 4.58 4.78 9.03
CA ILE A 206 3.64 4.41 10.09
C ILE A 206 2.99 3.07 9.76
N ASN A 207 3.13 2.10 10.66
CA ASN A 207 2.44 0.82 10.52
C ASN A 207 2.23 0.14 11.88
N THR A 208 1.01 -0.31 12.14
CA THR A 208 0.65 -0.92 13.43
C THR A 208 0.95 -2.42 13.49
N GLN A 209 1.08 -3.06 12.34
CA GLN A 209 1.32 -4.51 12.23
C GLN A 209 2.43 -4.80 11.24
N LEU A 210 3.11 -5.93 11.41
CA LEU A 210 4.10 -6.37 10.46
C LEU A 210 3.44 -6.69 9.12
N ILE A 211 3.90 -6.04 8.06
CA ILE A 211 3.49 -6.31 6.68
C ILE A 211 4.51 -7.21 5.98
N THR A 212 4.07 -7.86 4.90
CA THR A 212 4.93 -8.70 4.08
C THR A 212 5.98 -7.88 3.34
N LYS A 213 7.04 -8.56 2.87
CA LYS A 213 8.07 -7.93 2.03
C LYS A 213 7.49 -7.28 0.77
N SER A 214 6.59 -7.98 0.08
CA SER A 214 5.94 -7.46 -1.13
C SER A 214 5.06 -6.25 -0.84
N GLU A 215 4.31 -6.25 0.26
CA GLU A 215 3.47 -5.10 0.64
C GLU A 215 4.33 -3.89 1.02
N LEU A 216 5.45 -4.11 1.74
CA LEU A 216 6.40 -3.04 2.04
C LEU A 216 6.96 -2.46 0.74
N GLU A 217 7.46 -3.28 -0.17
CA GLU A 217 8.01 -2.84 -1.46
C GLU A 217 6.98 -2.00 -2.25
N ILE A 218 5.75 -2.48 -2.38
CA ILE A 218 4.67 -1.74 -3.07
C ILE A 218 4.39 -0.38 -2.41
N GLN A 219 4.27 -0.35 -1.07
CA GLN A 219 4.00 0.91 -0.36
C GLN A 219 5.17 1.88 -0.50
N ILE A 220 6.41 1.40 -0.40
CA ILE A 220 7.60 2.24 -0.54
C ILE A 220 7.73 2.78 -1.96
N ASP A 221 7.51 1.96 -2.99
CA ASP A 221 7.58 2.41 -4.38
C ASP A 221 6.55 3.52 -4.66
N LEU A 222 5.32 3.37 -4.17
CA LEU A 222 4.28 4.39 -4.31
C LEU A 222 4.67 5.70 -3.62
N VAL A 223 5.21 5.62 -2.41
CA VAL A 223 5.63 6.81 -1.65
C VAL A 223 6.84 7.49 -2.31
N ILE A 224 7.81 6.72 -2.82
CA ILE A 224 8.97 7.27 -3.57
C ILE A 224 8.51 7.96 -4.85
N LEU A 225 7.57 7.38 -5.58
CA LEU A 225 6.99 8.00 -6.78
C LEU A 225 6.34 9.34 -6.46
N GLN A 226 5.57 9.41 -5.37
CA GLN A 226 4.96 10.66 -4.90
C GLN A 226 6.02 11.69 -4.48
N PHE A 227 7.01 11.27 -3.69
CA PHE A 227 8.14 12.09 -3.27
C PHE A 227 8.86 12.72 -4.47
N ARG A 228 9.17 11.91 -5.49
CA ARG A 228 9.84 12.36 -6.72
C ARG A 228 9.00 13.42 -7.42
N ASN A 229 7.72 13.14 -7.67
CA ASN A 229 6.84 14.05 -8.40
C ASN A 229 6.70 15.40 -7.68
N ILE A 230 6.47 15.38 -6.36
CA ILE A 230 6.36 16.60 -5.55
C ILE A 230 7.65 17.41 -5.58
N THR A 231 8.81 16.74 -5.51
CA THR A 231 10.12 17.41 -5.54
C THR A 231 10.35 18.13 -6.86
N LEU A 232 10.06 17.44 -7.98
CA LEU A 232 10.20 18.01 -9.33
C LEU A 232 9.22 19.17 -9.56
N GLU A 233 7.94 18.99 -9.18
CA GLU A 233 6.89 19.99 -9.35
C GLU A 233 7.22 21.28 -8.57
N LYS A 234 7.56 21.16 -7.28
CA LYS A 234 7.92 22.31 -6.44
C LYS A 234 9.10 23.10 -7.00
N PHE A 235 10.10 22.41 -7.53
CA PHE A 235 11.23 23.07 -8.16
C PHE A 235 10.81 23.80 -9.44
N SER A 236 10.12 23.13 -10.36
CA SER A 236 9.72 23.71 -11.64
C SER A 236 8.79 24.92 -11.43
N GLU A 237 7.85 24.84 -10.50
CA GLU A 237 6.98 25.97 -10.13
C GLU A 237 7.77 27.15 -9.58
N SER A 238 8.68 26.91 -8.64
CA SER A 238 9.51 27.96 -8.05
C SER A 238 10.41 28.61 -9.11
N PHE A 239 11.00 27.80 -9.98
CA PHE A 239 11.88 28.28 -11.04
C PHE A 239 11.12 29.06 -12.11
N LYS A 240 9.91 28.61 -12.48
CA LYS A 240 9.00 29.33 -13.37
C LYS A 240 8.60 30.68 -12.79
N LEU A 241 8.21 30.73 -11.51
CA LEU A 241 7.87 31.97 -10.83
C LEU A 241 9.00 33.00 -10.90
N LEU A 242 10.24 32.57 -10.61
CA LEU A 242 11.42 33.46 -10.70
C LEU A 242 11.60 34.04 -12.11
N ARG A 243 11.41 33.20 -13.14
CA ARG A 243 11.53 33.62 -14.55
C ARG A 243 10.43 34.59 -14.94
N ASP A 244 9.20 34.34 -14.52
CA ASP A 244 8.05 35.20 -14.79
C ASP A 244 8.22 36.57 -14.11
N ILE A 245 8.73 36.60 -12.87
CA ILE A 245 9.08 37.85 -12.15
C ILE A 245 10.17 38.62 -12.90
N VAL A 246 11.24 37.94 -13.35
CA VAL A 246 12.34 38.60 -14.08
C VAL A 246 11.84 39.19 -15.40
N ASN A 247 10.99 38.48 -16.13
CA ASN A 247 10.42 38.96 -17.39
C ASN A 247 9.45 40.12 -17.19
N GLY A 248 8.52 40.00 -16.23
CA GLY A 248 7.45 40.98 -15.98
C GLY A 248 7.95 42.34 -15.48
N ASN A 249 9.12 42.39 -14.82
CA ASN A 249 9.69 43.65 -14.30
C ASN A 249 10.54 44.42 -15.33
N ALA A 250 10.65 43.95 -16.57
CA ALA A 250 11.38 44.60 -17.65
C ALA A 250 12.85 44.98 -17.30
N PHE A 251 13.49 44.23 -16.40
CA PHE A 251 14.90 44.45 -16.07
C PHE A 251 15.76 44.23 -17.31
N ILE A 252 16.65 45.16 -17.63
CA ILE A 252 17.67 44.95 -18.66
C ILE A 252 18.53 43.78 -18.21
N SER A 253 18.44 42.65 -18.91
CA SER A 253 19.31 41.51 -18.67
C SER A 253 20.77 41.95 -18.83
N SER A 254 21.69 41.32 -18.10
CA SER A 254 23.13 41.66 -18.10
C SER A 254 23.77 41.73 -19.50
N TYR A 255 23.11 41.16 -20.50
CA TYR A 255 23.55 41.07 -21.88
C TYR A 255 22.61 41.72 -22.90
N SER A 256 21.63 42.47 -22.41
CA SER A 256 20.66 43.19 -23.23
C SER A 256 19.93 42.30 -24.25
N LEU A 257 19.60 41.07 -23.84
CA LEU A 257 18.88 40.08 -24.66
C LEU A 257 17.38 40.36 -24.72
N ASN A 258 16.83 41.06 -23.72
CA ASN A 258 15.43 41.48 -23.65
C ASN A 258 15.24 42.98 -23.91
N TRP A 259 16.09 43.81 -23.33
CA TRP A 259 16.05 45.27 -23.43
C TRP A 259 17.46 45.78 -23.67
N TYR A 260 17.61 46.85 -24.45
CA TYR A 260 18.90 47.49 -24.67
C TYR A 260 18.77 49.00 -24.58
N TRP A 261 19.87 49.65 -24.21
CA TRP A 261 19.97 51.10 -24.21
C TRP A 261 19.88 51.59 -25.65
N TRP A 262 18.93 52.47 -25.90
CA TRP A 262 18.80 53.18 -27.16
C TRP A 262 19.38 54.58 -26.99
N LYS A 263 20.16 55.05 -27.96
CA LYS A 263 20.57 56.45 -28.02
C LYS A 263 20.10 57.00 -29.34
N ASP A 264 19.15 57.94 -29.30
CA ASP A 264 18.91 58.78 -30.45
C ASP A 264 20.03 59.82 -30.52
N LEU A 265 20.79 59.81 -31.63
CA LEU A 265 21.91 60.72 -31.84
C LEU A 265 21.46 62.18 -32.00
N LYS A 266 20.15 62.43 -32.17
CA LYS A 266 19.57 63.76 -32.33
C LYS A 266 19.02 64.37 -31.04
N ASP A 267 18.94 63.59 -29.96
CA ASP A 267 18.29 64.04 -28.72
C ASP A 267 19.28 64.48 -27.64
N THR A 268 19.02 65.64 -27.04
CA THR A 268 19.72 66.20 -25.87
C THR A 268 19.13 65.70 -24.54
N PHE A 269 18.56 64.48 -24.50
CA PHE A 269 17.81 64.03 -23.33
C PHE A 269 18.69 63.77 -22.09
N VAL A 270 18.13 64.10 -20.92
CA VAL A 270 18.62 63.80 -19.56
C VAL A 270 18.31 62.35 -19.15
N THR A 271 17.53 61.62 -19.96
CA THR A 271 17.09 60.24 -19.73
C THR A 271 17.73 59.27 -20.73
N PHE A 272 18.08 58.06 -20.28
CA PHE A 272 18.55 56.98 -21.15
C PHE A 272 17.37 56.11 -21.60
N PRO A 273 16.85 56.25 -22.83
CA PRO A 273 15.72 55.45 -23.27
C PRO A 273 16.14 53.99 -23.48
N ILE A 274 15.22 53.07 -23.21
CA ILE A 274 15.39 51.64 -23.43
C ILE A 274 14.45 51.17 -24.52
N LYS A 275 14.88 50.19 -25.30
CA LYS A 275 14.06 49.56 -26.34
C LYS A 275 14.07 48.05 -26.16
N SER A 276 12.93 47.42 -26.39
CA SER A 276 12.82 45.97 -26.33
C SER A 276 13.49 45.33 -27.56
N VAL A 277 14.00 44.13 -27.34
CA VAL A 277 14.53 43.27 -28.40
C VAL A 277 13.37 42.64 -29.16
N LEU A 278 13.42 42.75 -30.49
CA LEU A 278 12.57 42.03 -31.43
C LEU A 278 13.39 40.93 -32.11
N THR A 279 12.83 39.72 -32.20
CA THR A 279 13.40 38.62 -33.01
C THR A 279 13.13 38.84 -34.50
N LYS A 280 13.69 37.98 -35.37
CA LYS A 280 13.43 38.04 -36.82
C LYS A 280 11.93 37.97 -37.16
N ASP A 281 11.17 37.20 -36.39
CA ASP A 281 9.73 36.98 -36.58
C ASP A 281 8.85 38.03 -35.88
N GLN A 282 9.43 39.19 -35.52
CA GLN A 282 8.73 40.27 -34.79
C GLN A 282 8.22 39.89 -33.39
N CYS A 283 8.75 38.81 -32.80
CA CYS A 283 8.46 38.47 -31.40
C CYS A 283 9.17 39.46 -30.47
N SER A 284 8.42 40.09 -29.55
CA SER A 284 8.96 41.10 -28.63
C SER A 284 9.25 40.52 -27.26
N CYS A 285 10.50 40.65 -26.83
CA CYS A 285 10.93 40.29 -25.48
C CYS A 285 10.32 41.15 -24.36
N ALA A 286 9.57 42.21 -24.71
CA ALA A 286 8.81 42.98 -23.73
C ALA A 286 7.50 42.29 -23.33
N THR A 287 6.91 41.51 -24.24
CA THR A 287 5.58 40.92 -24.05
C THR A 287 5.62 39.40 -23.93
N ARG A 288 6.70 38.77 -24.42
CA ARG A 288 6.86 37.33 -24.50
C ARG A 288 8.26 36.91 -24.11
N SER A 289 8.40 36.01 -23.14
CA SER A 289 9.69 35.42 -22.74
C SER A 289 10.13 34.26 -23.63
N ASP A 290 9.20 33.66 -24.37
CA ASP A 290 9.42 32.49 -25.23
C ASP A 290 9.88 32.85 -26.65
N CYS A 291 10.24 34.11 -26.91
CA CYS A 291 10.82 34.51 -28.17
C CYS A 291 12.20 33.86 -28.34
N ILE A 292 12.43 33.22 -29.48
CA ILE A 292 13.66 32.51 -29.81
C ILE A 292 14.20 32.99 -31.15
N ASP A 293 15.52 33.16 -31.24
CA ASP A 293 16.30 33.34 -32.46
C ASP A 293 17.38 32.25 -32.55
N SER A 294 17.92 32.00 -33.74
CA SER A 294 19.10 31.14 -33.89
C SER A 294 20.34 31.83 -33.31
N GLY A 295 21.14 31.11 -32.54
CA GLY A 295 22.44 31.59 -32.10
C GLY A 295 23.60 30.91 -32.80
N GLY A 296 24.80 31.44 -32.60
CA GLY A 296 25.99 30.93 -33.26
C GLY A 296 27.14 31.91 -33.22
N ILE A 297 27.87 31.96 -34.32
CA ILE A 297 29.03 32.83 -34.50
C ILE A 297 28.74 33.76 -35.67
N TYR A 298 28.85 35.06 -35.43
CA TYR A 298 28.48 36.11 -36.36
C TYR A 298 29.70 36.96 -36.73
N ASP A 299 29.73 37.42 -37.97
CA ASP A 299 30.68 38.44 -38.39
C ASP A 299 30.28 39.79 -37.76
N GLY A 300 31.16 40.39 -36.95
CA GLY A 300 30.84 41.62 -36.20
C GLY A 300 30.52 42.83 -37.09
N LEU A 301 31.04 42.87 -38.33
CA LEU A 301 30.83 44.02 -39.22
C LEU A 301 29.62 43.83 -40.15
N SER A 302 29.37 42.61 -40.60
CA SER A 302 28.30 42.31 -41.57
C SER A 302 27.05 41.66 -40.97
N ASN A 303 27.08 41.33 -39.69
CA ASN A 303 26.04 40.57 -38.98
C ASN A 303 25.63 39.26 -39.69
N LYS A 304 26.54 38.70 -40.50
CA LYS A 304 26.33 37.44 -41.21
C LYS A 304 26.74 36.28 -40.32
N GLN A 305 25.86 35.29 -40.15
CA GLN A 305 26.16 34.08 -39.41
C GLN A 305 27.23 33.27 -40.16
N ARG A 306 28.37 33.02 -39.51
CA ARG A 306 29.48 32.19 -40.03
C ARG A 306 29.32 30.73 -39.66
N PHE A 307 28.82 30.48 -38.46
CA PHE A 307 28.57 29.14 -37.94
C PHE A 307 27.30 29.13 -37.10
N ALA A 308 26.34 28.29 -37.49
CA ALA A 308 25.18 27.98 -36.68
C ALA A 308 25.55 26.81 -35.78
N ILE A 309 25.41 27.00 -34.46
CA ILE A 309 25.73 25.95 -33.50
C ILE A 309 24.46 25.09 -33.36
N PRO A 310 24.50 23.79 -33.72
CA PRO A 310 23.35 22.90 -33.57
C PRO A 310 22.84 22.91 -32.14
N GLY A 311 21.52 23.03 -32.00
CA GLY A 311 20.86 23.05 -30.70
C GLY A 311 20.95 24.39 -29.95
N TRP A 312 21.68 25.38 -30.48
CA TRP A 312 21.93 26.63 -29.77
C TRP A 312 20.94 27.72 -30.17
N ASN A 313 20.03 28.00 -29.25
CA ASN A 313 18.98 29.01 -29.40
C ASN A 313 19.31 30.26 -28.57
N ILE A 314 18.75 31.41 -28.94
CA ILE A 314 18.89 32.67 -28.21
C ILE A 314 17.51 33.14 -27.80
N GLY A 315 17.31 33.26 -26.49
CA GLY A 315 16.07 33.75 -25.91
C GLY A 315 16.22 35.17 -25.36
N CYS A 316 15.12 35.69 -24.79
CA CYS A 316 15.07 37.02 -24.19
C CYS A 316 15.96 37.19 -22.94
N SER A 317 16.47 36.11 -22.36
CA SER A 317 17.40 36.15 -21.24
C SER A 317 18.44 35.03 -21.34
N VAL A 318 19.46 35.05 -20.49
CA VAL A 318 20.42 33.95 -20.35
C VAL A 318 19.72 32.66 -19.98
N VAL A 319 18.72 32.76 -19.10
CA VAL A 319 17.92 31.62 -18.64
C VAL A 319 17.09 31.07 -19.79
N GLU A 320 16.35 31.90 -20.51
CA GLU A 320 15.54 31.43 -21.65
C GLU A 320 16.41 30.91 -22.79
N THR A 321 17.57 31.52 -23.03
CA THR A 321 18.58 31.02 -23.98
C THR A 321 19.00 29.59 -23.64
N LEU A 322 19.39 29.34 -22.38
CA LEU A 322 19.80 28.01 -21.96
C LEU A 322 18.62 27.02 -22.07
N LEU A 323 17.47 27.34 -21.50
CA LEU A 323 16.32 26.42 -21.44
C LEU A 323 15.73 26.10 -22.81
N SER A 324 15.80 27.03 -23.76
CA SER A 324 15.36 26.79 -25.15
C SER A 324 16.41 26.09 -26.01
N SER A 325 17.64 25.92 -25.52
CA SER A 325 18.71 25.22 -26.23
C SER A 325 18.71 23.71 -25.91
N THR A 326 19.40 22.93 -26.73
CA THR A 326 19.70 21.51 -26.52
C THR A 326 21.22 21.34 -26.32
N LEU A 327 21.66 20.12 -26.01
CA LEU A 327 23.08 19.79 -25.83
C LEU A 327 23.71 19.14 -27.07
N GLU A 328 23.04 19.17 -28.23
CA GLU A 328 23.42 18.43 -29.44
C GLU A 328 24.88 18.66 -29.86
N CYS A 329 25.34 19.91 -29.88
CA CYS A 329 26.73 20.23 -30.22
C CYS A 329 27.72 19.62 -29.22
N LEU A 330 27.37 19.53 -27.94
CA LEU A 330 28.25 18.99 -26.90
C LEU A 330 28.43 17.47 -26.98
N TYR A 331 27.55 16.78 -27.72
CA TYR A 331 27.68 15.35 -28.04
C TYR A 331 28.42 15.09 -29.36
N ASN A 332 28.87 16.13 -30.07
CA ASN A 332 29.50 16.00 -31.38
C ASN A 332 30.89 16.65 -31.38
N GLN A 333 31.94 15.82 -31.44
CA GLN A 333 33.33 16.30 -31.40
C GLN A 333 33.64 17.29 -32.52
N THR A 334 33.15 17.04 -33.74
CA THR A 334 33.33 17.97 -34.88
C THR A 334 32.72 19.34 -34.59
N CYS A 335 31.56 19.38 -33.91
CA CYS A 335 30.93 20.64 -33.52
C CYS A 335 31.75 21.40 -32.48
N ILE A 336 32.26 20.69 -31.47
CA ILE A 336 33.14 21.24 -30.43
C ILE A 336 34.43 21.78 -31.03
N ASP A 337 35.05 21.04 -31.94
CA ASP A 337 36.29 21.44 -32.61
C ASP A 337 36.09 22.72 -33.44
N LEU A 338 34.96 22.82 -34.15
CA LEU A 338 34.58 24.03 -34.88
C LEU A 338 34.32 25.21 -33.93
N LEU A 339 33.62 24.98 -32.81
CA LEU A 339 33.38 26.01 -31.80
C LEU A 339 34.70 26.53 -31.22
N ILE A 340 35.61 25.62 -30.85
CA ILE A 340 36.95 25.98 -30.33
C ILE A 340 37.76 26.72 -31.38
N PHE A 341 37.71 26.31 -32.65
CA PHE A 341 38.41 27.00 -33.75
C PHE A 341 38.04 28.49 -33.82
N TYR A 342 36.74 28.80 -33.85
CA TYR A 342 36.28 30.20 -33.92
C TYR A 342 36.47 30.99 -32.62
N LEU A 343 36.49 30.32 -31.47
CA LEU A 343 36.86 30.95 -30.20
C LEU A 343 38.36 31.32 -30.20
N THR A 344 39.21 30.44 -30.72
CA THR A 344 40.68 30.63 -30.75
C THR A 344 41.11 31.70 -31.75
N SER A 345 40.44 31.79 -32.91
CA SER A 345 40.86 32.69 -34.00
C SER A 345 40.82 34.19 -33.64
N GLU A 346 40.02 34.58 -32.65
CA GLU A 346 39.89 35.98 -32.19
C GLU A 346 40.70 36.27 -30.91
N LEU A 347 41.08 35.21 -30.18
CA LEU A 347 41.80 35.26 -28.91
C LEU A 347 43.31 35.33 -29.13
N THR A 348 43.81 36.43 -29.70
CA THR A 348 45.25 36.66 -29.93
C THR A 348 46.10 36.75 -28.66
N THR A 349 45.49 36.73 -27.46
CA THR A 349 46.14 37.02 -26.17
C THR A 349 46.24 35.85 -25.21
N PHE A 350 45.64 34.68 -25.49
CA PHE A 350 45.70 33.51 -24.60
C PHE A 350 46.42 32.33 -25.27
N PRO A 351 47.62 31.92 -24.80
CA PRO A 351 48.40 30.85 -25.42
C PRO A 351 47.91 29.43 -25.08
N TYR A 352 46.78 29.28 -24.37
CA TYR A 352 46.29 27.97 -23.96
C TYR A 352 45.27 27.42 -24.95
N ARG A 353 45.70 26.44 -25.76
CA ARG A 353 44.77 25.55 -26.45
C ARG A 353 43.96 24.79 -25.40
N ILE A 354 42.64 24.93 -25.44
CA ILE A 354 41.75 24.08 -24.66
C ILE A 354 41.49 22.80 -25.46
N ASN A 355 41.67 21.66 -24.82
CA ASN A 355 41.23 20.38 -25.35
C ASN A 355 39.95 20.02 -24.61
N MET A 356 38.86 19.82 -25.34
CA MET A 356 37.55 19.43 -24.82
C MET A 356 37.10 18.21 -25.60
N SER A 357 36.58 17.22 -24.89
CA SER A 357 35.98 16.05 -25.50
C SER A 357 34.46 16.17 -25.51
N ALA A 358 33.83 15.62 -26.53
CA ALA A 358 32.39 15.45 -26.58
C ALA A 358 31.90 14.64 -25.38
N LEU A 359 30.69 14.95 -24.93
CA LEU A 359 29.97 14.14 -23.96
C LEU A 359 29.75 12.73 -24.54
N ASN A 360 29.90 11.73 -23.68
CA ASN A 360 29.54 10.37 -24.04
C ASN A 360 28.02 10.23 -24.00
N PHE A 361 27.44 9.85 -25.14
CA PHE A 361 26.03 9.48 -25.23
C PHE A 361 25.89 7.97 -25.04
N SER A 362 24.94 7.56 -24.19
CA SER A 362 24.49 6.17 -24.08
C SER A 362 23.10 6.06 -24.69
N ASP A 363 22.83 4.99 -25.45
CA ASP A 363 21.47 4.74 -25.97
C ASP A 363 20.47 4.46 -24.83
N GLU A 364 20.95 4.09 -23.63
CA GLU A 364 20.16 3.91 -22.41
C GLU A 364 19.96 5.22 -21.61
N SER A 365 20.44 6.35 -22.12
CA SER A 365 20.27 7.67 -21.49
C SER A 365 18.78 8.03 -21.43
N HIS A 366 18.33 8.57 -20.29
CA HIS A 366 16.93 8.98 -20.11
C HIS A 366 16.60 10.15 -21.04
N PHE A 367 17.55 11.09 -21.19
CA PHE A 367 17.43 12.20 -22.12
C PHE A 367 18.10 11.92 -23.47
N LYS A 368 17.41 12.23 -24.56
CA LYS A 368 17.97 12.20 -25.93
C LYS A 368 18.85 13.42 -26.18
N ARG A 369 19.74 13.33 -27.17
CA ARG A 369 20.68 14.42 -27.54
C ARG A 369 20.00 15.74 -27.92
N ASP A 370 18.83 15.68 -28.54
CA ASP A 370 17.99 16.81 -28.98
C ASP A 370 16.97 17.26 -27.92
N THR A 371 17.06 16.73 -26.69
CA THR A 371 16.19 17.16 -25.60
C THR A 371 16.54 18.59 -25.19
N PHE A 372 15.52 19.44 -25.07
CA PHE A 372 15.71 20.79 -24.55
C PHE A 372 16.20 20.76 -23.11
N ILE A 373 17.13 21.66 -22.78
CA ILE A 373 17.66 21.79 -21.42
C ILE A 373 16.54 22.14 -20.43
N ARG A 374 15.44 22.77 -20.88
CA ARG A 374 14.23 22.92 -20.08
C ARG A 374 13.72 21.59 -19.53
N ASN A 375 13.50 20.60 -20.38
CA ASN A 375 13.00 19.29 -19.98
C ASN A 375 13.98 18.59 -19.04
N ILE A 376 15.28 18.68 -19.33
CA ILE A 376 16.33 18.14 -18.45
C ILE A 376 16.29 18.84 -17.07
N SER A 377 16.12 20.17 -17.06
CA SER A 377 16.06 20.97 -15.84
C SER A 377 14.77 20.76 -15.04
N ASP A 378 13.63 20.53 -15.70
CA ASP A 378 12.35 20.21 -15.04
C ASP A 378 12.42 18.86 -14.31
N GLU A 379 13.32 17.97 -14.75
CA GLU A 379 13.66 16.71 -14.08
C GLU A 379 14.93 16.80 -13.22
N LEU A 380 15.36 18.03 -12.86
CA LEU A 380 16.52 18.29 -12.00
C LEU A 380 17.82 17.62 -12.48
N PHE A 381 17.99 17.45 -13.79
CA PHE A 381 19.14 16.77 -14.40
C PHE A 381 19.33 15.33 -13.90
N VAL A 382 18.30 14.67 -13.36
CA VAL A 382 18.42 13.29 -12.89
C VAL A 382 18.18 12.32 -14.05
N GLU A 383 19.16 11.46 -14.31
CA GLU A 383 19.08 10.38 -15.31
C GLU A 383 18.46 9.12 -14.73
N GLU A 384 18.80 8.80 -13.48
CA GLU A 384 18.42 7.54 -12.85
C GLU A 384 18.18 7.71 -11.36
N TRP A 385 17.13 7.06 -10.86
CA TRP A 385 16.81 6.92 -9.45
C TRP A 385 16.96 5.46 -9.05
N LYS A 386 17.77 5.18 -8.03
CA LYS A 386 17.95 3.83 -7.47
C LYS A 386 17.47 3.81 -6.03
N SER A 387 16.42 3.04 -5.77
CA SER A 387 15.92 2.77 -4.42
C SER A 387 16.26 1.34 -3.99
N MET A 388 16.61 1.16 -2.72
CA MET A 388 16.91 -0.13 -2.12
C MET A 388 16.19 -0.25 -0.79
N THR A 389 15.23 -1.16 -0.70
CA THR A 389 14.44 -1.44 0.50
C THR A 389 14.98 -2.67 1.21
N PHE A 390 15.35 -2.53 2.49
CA PHE A 390 15.94 -3.59 3.31
C PHE A 390 14.92 -4.16 4.30
N TYR A 391 14.18 -5.20 3.87
CA TYR A 391 13.09 -5.79 4.68
C TYR A 391 13.56 -6.27 6.07
N SER A 392 14.72 -6.93 6.17
CA SER A 392 15.21 -7.40 7.46
C SER A 392 15.54 -6.26 8.43
N SER A 393 15.92 -5.08 7.92
CA SER A 393 16.08 -3.87 8.75
C SER A 393 14.72 -3.35 9.22
N PHE A 394 13.73 -3.30 8.33
CA PHE A 394 12.35 -2.96 8.68
C PHE A 394 11.77 -3.92 9.73
N TYR A 395 11.95 -5.23 9.58
CA TYR A 395 11.50 -6.25 10.53
C TYR A 395 12.08 -6.00 11.93
N LYS A 396 13.39 -5.73 12.02
CA LYS A 396 14.07 -5.42 13.28
C LYS A 396 13.54 -4.15 13.93
N GLN A 397 13.17 -3.14 13.14
CA GLN A 397 12.57 -1.90 13.67
C GLN A 397 11.14 -2.13 14.16
N CYS A 398 10.30 -2.83 13.38
CA CYS A 398 8.93 -3.18 13.79
C CYS A 398 8.94 -4.03 15.07
N ALA A 399 9.85 -5.01 15.17
CA ALA A 399 10.04 -5.89 16.32
C ALA A 399 8.71 -6.44 16.88
N PRO A 400 8.05 -7.37 16.16
CA PRO A 400 6.71 -7.83 16.50
C PRO A 400 6.62 -8.33 17.96
N ILE A 401 5.60 -7.87 18.68
CA ILE A 401 5.42 -8.19 20.12
C ILE A 401 5.01 -9.66 20.27
N TYR A 402 4.05 -10.08 19.46
CA TYR A 402 3.61 -11.45 19.29
C TYR A 402 3.09 -11.62 17.87
N CYS A 403 2.88 -12.86 17.44
CA CYS A 403 2.09 -13.18 16.26
C CYS A 403 0.98 -14.15 16.67
N SER A 404 -0.24 -13.90 16.22
CA SER A 404 -1.39 -14.78 16.42
C SER A 404 -1.95 -15.27 15.10
N TYR A 405 -2.39 -16.53 15.04
CA TYR A 405 -2.96 -17.13 13.83
C TYR A 405 -4.09 -18.09 14.18
N GLU A 406 -4.99 -18.30 13.21
CA GLU A 406 -6.14 -19.20 13.38
C GLU A 406 -5.76 -20.65 13.08
N THR A 407 -5.99 -21.52 14.05
CA THR A 407 -5.93 -22.99 13.89
C THR A 407 -7.30 -23.61 14.13
N LYS A 408 -7.53 -24.79 13.54
CA LYS A 408 -8.71 -25.60 13.80
C LYS A 408 -8.38 -26.63 14.86
N LYS A 409 -9.02 -26.56 16.03
CA LYS A 409 -8.77 -27.50 17.13
C LYS A 409 -9.82 -28.61 17.14
N ASN A 410 -9.36 -29.85 17.30
CA ASN A 410 -10.17 -31.06 17.29
C ASN A 410 -10.65 -31.53 18.69
N ASP A 411 -10.79 -30.63 19.67
CA ASP A 411 -11.29 -30.98 21.02
C ASP A 411 -12.82 -31.12 21.04
N TYR A 412 -13.34 -32.05 20.22
CA TYR A 412 -14.78 -32.26 20.04
C TYR A 412 -15.43 -32.84 21.30
N ILE A 413 -14.74 -33.68 22.07
CA ILE A 413 -15.40 -34.56 23.05
C ILE A 413 -15.95 -33.79 24.25
N ILE A 414 -15.11 -33.07 25.00
CA ILE A 414 -15.52 -32.38 26.23
C ILE A 414 -16.52 -31.25 25.93
N TYR A 415 -16.27 -30.52 24.84
CA TYR A 415 -17.15 -29.45 24.39
C TYR A 415 -18.52 -29.97 23.93
N THR A 416 -18.55 -31.05 23.14
CA THR A 416 -19.80 -31.69 22.70
C THR A 416 -20.60 -32.22 23.88
N ILE A 417 -19.96 -32.90 24.84
CA ILE A 417 -20.62 -33.40 26.04
C ILE A 417 -21.24 -32.23 26.83
N SER A 418 -20.50 -31.15 27.03
CA SER A 418 -20.98 -29.98 27.79
C SER A 418 -22.19 -29.31 27.12
N LYS A 419 -22.21 -29.20 25.79
CA LYS A 419 -23.35 -28.68 25.03
C LYS A 419 -24.57 -29.61 25.07
N VAL A 420 -24.35 -30.91 24.90
CA VAL A 420 -25.43 -31.91 24.98
C VAL A 420 -26.09 -31.88 26.35
N LEU A 421 -25.30 -31.87 27.43
CA LEU A 421 -25.81 -31.80 28.80
C LEU A 421 -26.61 -30.51 29.07
N GLY A 422 -26.11 -29.36 28.59
CA GLY A 422 -26.83 -28.08 28.71
C GLY A 422 -28.16 -28.04 27.95
N LEU A 423 -28.22 -28.67 26.77
CA LEU A 423 -29.43 -28.72 25.94
C LEU A 423 -30.45 -29.76 26.41
N CYS A 424 -30.01 -30.88 27.00
CA CYS A 424 -30.89 -31.92 27.52
C CYS A 424 -31.89 -31.38 28.54
N GLY A 425 -31.47 -30.48 29.43
CA GLY A 425 -32.36 -29.90 30.45
C GLY A 425 -33.54 -29.12 29.85
N GLY A 426 -33.28 -28.23 28.89
CA GLY A 426 -34.34 -27.48 28.20
C GLY A 426 -35.20 -28.36 27.30
N LEU A 427 -34.59 -29.34 26.63
CA LEU A 427 -35.26 -30.30 25.76
C LEU A 427 -36.26 -31.17 26.54
N THR A 428 -35.88 -31.65 27.72
CA THR A 428 -36.77 -32.44 28.58
C THR A 428 -38.01 -31.66 28.98
N ILE A 429 -37.85 -30.41 29.44
CA ILE A 429 -38.99 -29.57 29.84
C ILE A 429 -39.90 -29.30 28.63
N ALA A 430 -39.34 -28.89 27.49
CA ALA A 430 -40.14 -28.59 26.30
C ALA A 430 -40.92 -29.82 25.79
N LEU A 431 -40.28 -30.99 25.71
CA LEU A 431 -40.93 -32.22 25.28
C LEU A 431 -41.99 -32.72 26.29
N GLN A 432 -41.78 -32.52 27.59
CA GLN A 432 -42.77 -32.83 28.62
C GLN A 432 -44.04 -31.99 28.48
N PHE A 433 -43.97 -30.76 27.96
CA PHE A 433 -45.15 -29.95 27.68
C PHE A 433 -45.77 -30.24 26.31
N ILE A 434 -44.96 -30.39 25.26
CA ILE A 434 -45.44 -30.48 23.88
C ILE A 434 -46.03 -31.86 23.55
N ILE A 435 -45.38 -32.94 23.99
CA ILE A 435 -45.80 -34.31 23.61
C ILE A 435 -47.20 -34.66 24.12
N PRO A 436 -47.58 -34.37 25.39
CA PRO A 436 -48.95 -34.63 25.86
C PRO A 436 -50.01 -33.85 25.06
N LEU A 437 -49.72 -32.61 24.68
CA LEU A 437 -50.62 -31.78 23.86
C LEU A 437 -50.81 -32.39 22.46
N ILE A 438 -49.72 -32.80 21.81
CA ILE A 438 -49.77 -33.44 20.49
C ILE A 438 -50.57 -34.74 20.56
N ILE A 439 -50.30 -35.58 21.55
CA ILE A 439 -51.01 -36.86 21.72
C ILE A 439 -52.50 -36.62 21.97
N LYS A 440 -52.86 -35.65 22.82
CA LYS A 440 -54.26 -35.27 23.04
C LYS A 440 -54.96 -34.87 21.73
N ILE A 441 -54.31 -34.02 20.92
CA ILE A 441 -54.84 -33.61 19.61
C ILE A 441 -54.97 -34.80 18.66
N ILE A 442 -53.99 -35.70 18.58
CA ILE A 442 -54.03 -36.91 17.75
C ILE A 442 -55.21 -37.80 18.13
N PHE A 443 -55.44 -38.02 19.43
CA PHE A 443 -56.57 -38.81 19.90
C PHE A 443 -57.92 -38.12 19.66
N GLU A 444 -57.99 -36.79 19.81
CA GLU A 444 -59.21 -36.02 19.48
C GLU A 444 -59.55 -36.12 17.99
N ILE A 445 -58.57 -35.98 17.10
CA ILE A 445 -58.74 -36.14 15.64
C ILE A 445 -59.15 -37.58 15.30
N ARG A 446 -58.48 -38.59 15.87
CA ARG A 446 -58.82 -40.01 15.66
C ARG A 446 -60.23 -40.34 16.11
N ASN A 447 -60.66 -39.79 17.25
CA ASN A 447 -62.01 -39.98 17.77
C ASN A 447 -63.06 -39.26 16.91
N LYS A 448 -62.74 -38.09 16.35
CA LYS A 448 -63.59 -37.36 15.39
C LYS A 448 -63.76 -38.13 14.08
N TYR A 449 -62.68 -38.69 13.53
CA TYR A 449 -62.75 -39.56 12.35
C TYR A 449 -63.53 -40.86 12.59
N ARG A 450 -63.34 -41.50 13.76
CA ARG A 450 -64.11 -42.71 14.13
C ARG A 450 -65.61 -42.46 14.31
N ARG A 451 -66.02 -41.27 14.76
CA ARG A 451 -67.43 -40.87 14.87
C ARG A 451 -68.06 -40.61 13.50
N ASN A 452 -67.31 -40.04 12.54
CA ASN A 452 -67.81 -39.81 11.18
C ASN A 452 -67.91 -41.08 10.32
N THR A 453 -67.28 -42.19 10.73
CA THR A 453 -67.45 -43.52 10.09
C THR A 453 -68.60 -44.33 10.66
N ILE A 454 -69.29 -43.85 11.71
CA ILE A 454 -70.47 -44.47 12.32
C ILE A 454 -71.62 -43.44 12.26
N THR A 455 -72.05 -43.11 11.05
CA THR A 455 -73.41 -42.66 10.75
C THR A 455 -73.94 -43.61 9.68
N PRO A 456 -74.74 -44.62 10.06
CA PRO A 456 -75.59 -45.34 9.14
C PRO A 456 -76.73 -44.42 8.70
N ASP A 457 -77.17 -44.60 7.46
CA ASP A 457 -78.42 -44.07 6.92
C ASP A 457 -79.59 -44.30 7.87
N GLU A 458 -80.33 -43.23 8.17
CA GLU A 458 -81.80 -43.23 8.26
C GLU A 458 -82.34 -41.97 7.58
#